data_AF-A0A9P7GTL2-F1
#
_entry.id   AF-A0A9P7GTL2-F1
#
_cell.length_a   1.000
_cell.length_b   1.000
_cell.length_c   1.000
_cell.angle_alpha   90.00
_cell.angle_beta   90.00
_cell.angle_gamma   90.00
#
_symmetry.space_group_name_H-M   'P 1'
#
loop_
_entity.id
_entity.type
_entity.pdbx_description
1 polymer ?
#
loop_
_entity_poly.entity_id
_entity_poly.type
_entity_poly.pdbx_seq_one_letter_code
_entity_poly.pdbx_strand_id
1 'polypeptide(L)'
;MIIIALAGLGGRAFGSFKERDGEHMWLRDDLPYDLTPPSNERPMARIMTYGYKSVIRALRSLAEGPTTRPIVLIAYSLGGIIVKQALIILAKSKLIEDSKLLQAVYAIAFFGVPHLGMDIGSLVAMTGNAPSRSMVESLSRDNSRILSYLQREFVDVLGPEGKSEVVCLYEDMLSPTGILDNKGE
;
A
#
# COMPACT_ATOMS: atom_id res chain seq x y z
N MET A 1 10.51 0.10 15.44
CA MET A 1 9.78 0.61 14.25
C MET A 1 8.43 -0.11 14.12
N ILE A 2 7.49 0.44 13.36
CA ILE A 2 6.24 -0.25 12.99
C ILE A 2 6.20 -0.39 11.47
N ILE A 3 5.87 -1.58 10.97
CA ILE A 3 5.65 -1.84 9.55
C ILE A 3 4.16 -2.12 9.35
N ILE A 4 3.53 -1.42 8.42
CA ILE A 4 2.12 -1.56 8.09
C ILE A 4 2.03 -1.96 6.63
N ALA A 5 1.57 -3.18 6.38
CA ALA A 5 1.36 -3.71 5.04
C ALA A 5 -0.12 -3.61 4.63
N LEU A 6 -0.39 -2.98 3.50
CA LEU A 6 -1.71 -2.81 2.93
C LEU A 6 -1.88 -3.72 1.72
N ALA A 7 -2.82 -4.65 1.86
CA ALA A 7 -3.20 -5.57 0.80
C ALA A 7 -3.95 -4.84 -0.34
N GLY A 8 -3.92 -5.45 -1.52
CA GLY A 8 -4.62 -4.98 -2.71
C GLY A 8 -6.13 -5.27 -2.68
N LEU A 9 -6.71 -5.40 -3.87
CA LEU A 9 -8.13 -5.67 -4.06
C LEU A 9 -8.60 -6.90 -3.25
N GLY A 10 -9.71 -6.76 -2.52
CA GLY A 10 -10.23 -7.80 -1.64
C GLY A 10 -9.60 -7.85 -0.24
N GLY A 11 -8.55 -7.05 0.04
CA GLY A 11 -8.02 -6.85 1.39
C GLY A 11 -7.39 -8.09 2.05
N ARG A 12 -7.04 -9.10 1.25
CA ARG A 12 -6.48 -10.38 1.73
C ARG A 12 -4.95 -10.32 1.66
N ALA A 13 -4.28 -10.34 2.83
CA ALA A 13 -2.82 -10.25 2.92
C ALA A 13 -2.10 -11.39 2.17
N PHE A 14 -2.54 -12.64 2.36
CA PHE A 14 -1.98 -13.78 1.61
C PHE A 14 -2.25 -13.68 0.11
N GLY A 15 -3.35 -13.06 -0.31
CA GLY A 15 -3.58 -12.82 -1.74
C GLY A 15 -2.67 -11.74 -2.34
N SER A 16 -2.00 -10.92 -1.52
CA SER A 16 -1.17 -9.79 -1.97
C SER A 16 0.32 -10.02 -1.81
N PHE A 17 0.73 -10.82 -0.81
CA PHE A 17 2.14 -10.93 -0.41
C PHE A 17 2.65 -12.37 -0.36
N LYS A 18 1.80 -13.37 -0.65
CA LYS A 18 2.22 -14.77 -0.80
C LYS A 18 2.82 -14.98 -2.18
N GLU A 19 3.80 -15.86 -2.27
CA GLU A 19 4.29 -16.34 -3.56
C GLU A 19 3.18 -17.03 -4.37
N ARG A 20 3.39 -17.11 -5.68
CA ARG A 20 2.49 -17.82 -6.58
C ARG A 20 2.69 -19.33 -6.40
N ASP A 21 1.59 -20.07 -6.33
CA ASP A 21 1.56 -21.55 -6.24
C ASP A 21 2.30 -22.17 -5.04
N GLY A 22 2.60 -21.37 -4.01
CA GLY A 22 3.22 -21.82 -2.76
C GLY A 22 2.55 -21.24 -1.53
N GLU A 23 3.08 -21.56 -0.34
CA GLU A 23 2.56 -21.11 0.96
C GLU A 23 3.44 -20.06 1.64
N HIS A 24 4.57 -19.73 1.01
CA HIS A 24 5.52 -18.75 1.51
C HIS A 24 4.98 -17.32 1.37
N MET A 25 5.03 -16.56 2.46
CA MET A 25 4.57 -15.18 2.53
C MET A 25 5.68 -14.36 3.18
N TRP A 26 6.46 -13.66 2.35
CA TRP A 26 7.73 -13.03 2.76
C TRP A 26 7.60 -12.05 3.94
N LEU A 27 6.48 -11.33 4.09
CA LEU A 27 6.27 -10.43 5.25
C LEU A 27 6.14 -11.20 6.58
N ARG A 28 5.67 -12.45 6.53
CA ARG A 28 5.51 -13.34 7.70
C ARG A 28 6.75 -14.21 7.90
N ASP A 29 7.28 -14.74 6.79
CA ASP A 29 8.21 -15.85 6.82
C ASP A 29 9.68 -15.43 6.74
N ASP A 30 9.99 -14.29 6.12
CA ASP A 30 11.38 -13.79 5.97
C ASP A 30 11.61 -12.51 6.77
N LEU A 31 10.75 -11.50 6.54
CA LEU A 31 10.95 -10.14 7.03
C LEU A 31 11.16 -10.04 8.57
N PRO A 32 10.47 -10.81 9.43
CA PRO A 32 10.76 -10.77 10.86
C PRO A 32 12.18 -11.21 11.21
N TYR A 33 12.73 -12.19 10.49
CA TYR A 33 14.10 -12.67 10.69
C TYR A 33 15.11 -11.65 10.17
N ASP A 34 14.87 -11.08 8.99
CA ASP A 34 15.74 -10.04 8.40
C ASP A 34 15.81 -8.78 9.29
N LEU A 35 14.75 -8.51 10.05
CA LEU A 35 14.67 -7.38 10.99
C LEU A 35 15.04 -7.75 12.43
N THR A 36 15.60 -8.94 12.65
CA THR A 36 16.10 -9.38 13.96
C THR A 36 17.62 -9.50 13.89
N PRO A 37 18.37 -8.47 14.35
CA PRO A 37 19.82 -8.50 14.26
C PRO A 37 20.40 -9.59 15.17
N PRO A 38 21.45 -10.30 14.72
CA PRO A 38 22.06 -11.39 15.50
C PRO A 38 22.64 -10.94 16.85
N SER A 39 22.85 -9.63 17.04
CA SER A 39 23.52 -9.07 18.20
C SER A 39 22.67 -9.04 19.47
N ASN A 40 21.34 -8.98 19.35
CA ASN A 40 20.46 -8.87 20.52
C ASN A 40 19.17 -9.70 20.43
N GLU A 41 18.94 -10.42 19.31
CA GLU A 41 17.79 -11.29 19.07
C GLU A 41 16.42 -10.61 19.30
N ARG A 42 16.38 -9.28 19.25
CA ARG A 42 15.14 -8.50 19.45
C ARG A 42 14.62 -8.02 18.11
N PRO A 43 13.36 -8.33 17.74
CA PRO A 43 12.75 -7.81 16.54
C PRO A 43 12.76 -6.27 16.53
N MET A 44 13.36 -5.67 15.49
CA MET A 44 13.45 -4.21 15.35
C MET A 44 12.11 -3.57 14.96
N ALA A 45 11.17 -4.37 14.46
CA ALA A 45 9.89 -3.90 13.98
C ALA A 45 8.72 -4.80 14.39
N ARG A 46 7.56 -4.18 14.59
CA ARG A 46 6.26 -4.87 14.63
C ARG A 46 5.61 -4.78 13.26
N ILE A 47 5.27 -5.91 12.65
CA ILE A 47 4.62 -5.97 11.33
C ILE A 47 3.13 -6.20 11.51
N MET A 48 2.30 -5.43 10.79
CA MET A 48 0.84 -5.51 10.85
C MET A 48 0.25 -5.40 9.44
N THR A 49 -0.74 -6.23 9.12
CA THR A 49 -1.43 -6.20 7.82
C THR A 49 -2.81 -5.61 7.97
N TYR A 50 -3.21 -4.70 7.07
CA TYR A 50 -4.54 -4.09 7.07
C TYR A 50 -5.22 -4.16 5.71
N GLY A 51 -6.54 -4.26 5.76
CA GLY A 51 -7.41 -4.04 4.61
C GLY A 51 -7.76 -2.57 4.42
N TYR A 52 -8.27 -2.23 3.25
CA TYR A 52 -8.51 -0.84 2.82
C TYR A 52 -9.47 -0.03 3.70
N LYS A 53 -10.44 -0.65 4.38
CA LYS A 53 -11.48 0.06 5.17
C LYS A 53 -10.97 0.68 6.48
N SER A 54 -9.76 0.38 6.91
CA SER A 54 -9.31 0.71 8.27
C SER A 54 -7.97 1.43 8.35
N VAL A 55 -7.34 1.85 7.24
CA VAL A 55 -5.95 2.34 7.31
C VAL A 55 -5.79 3.60 8.17
N ILE A 56 -6.66 4.61 8.01
CA ILE A 56 -6.54 5.86 8.79
C ILE A 56 -6.78 5.57 10.28
N ARG A 57 -7.78 4.75 10.59
CA ARG A 57 -8.07 4.34 11.97
C ARG A 57 -6.92 3.54 12.57
N ALA A 58 -6.31 2.65 11.79
CA ALA A 58 -5.15 1.87 12.19
C ALA A 58 -3.96 2.78 12.47
N LEU A 59 -3.64 3.69 11.55
CA LEU A 59 -2.56 4.65 11.70
C LEU A 59 -2.73 5.51 12.97
N ARG A 60 -3.96 6.02 13.20
CA ARG A 60 -4.28 6.78 14.41
C ARG A 60 -4.14 5.95 15.69
N SER A 61 -4.65 4.72 15.72
CA SER A 61 -4.50 3.85 16.90
C SER A 61 -3.04 3.52 17.24
N LEU A 62 -2.14 3.54 16.25
CA LEU A 62 -0.71 3.33 16.45
C LEU A 62 0.02 4.59 16.94
N ALA A 63 -0.60 5.76 16.74
CA ALA A 63 -0.12 7.05 17.23
C ALA A 63 -0.48 7.32 18.71
N GLU A 64 -1.43 6.57 19.29
CA GLU A 64 -1.91 6.73 20.67
C GLU A 64 -0.89 6.28 21.75
N GLY A 65 0.32 5.86 21.35
CA GLY A 65 1.38 5.49 22.27
C GLY A 65 2.15 6.70 22.85
N PRO A 66 2.83 6.55 24.01
CA PRO A 66 3.57 7.63 24.65
C PRO A 66 4.80 8.11 23.85
N THR A 67 5.22 7.34 22.84
CA THR A 67 6.38 7.64 21.99
C THR A 67 5.98 7.51 20.52
N THR A 68 6.30 8.52 19.71
CA THR A 68 6.20 8.44 18.26
C THR A 68 7.22 7.44 17.73
N ARG A 69 6.75 6.35 17.12
CA ARG A 69 7.62 5.32 16.53
C ARG A 69 7.68 5.53 15.02
N PRO A 70 8.86 5.38 14.38
CA PRO A 70 8.94 5.40 12.92
C PRO A 70 8.02 4.35 12.30
N ILE A 71 7.29 4.74 11.26
CA ILE A 71 6.32 3.92 10.52
C ILE A 71 6.86 3.70 9.10
N VAL A 72 6.88 2.44 8.66
CA VAL A 72 7.13 2.07 7.28
C VAL A 72 5.84 1.50 6.69
N LEU A 73 5.41 2.06 5.57
CA LEU A 73 4.22 1.62 4.85
C LEU A 73 4.63 0.73 3.69
N ILE A 74 4.07 -0.46 3.61
CA ILE A 74 4.20 -1.37 2.46
C ILE A 74 2.83 -1.45 1.80
N ALA A 75 2.71 -1.09 0.54
CA ALA A 75 1.40 -1.00 -0.09
C ALA A 75 1.39 -1.67 -1.47
N TYR A 76 0.52 -2.66 -1.60
CA TYR A 76 0.38 -3.46 -2.81
C TYR A 76 -0.84 -3.04 -3.62
N SER A 77 -0.68 -2.88 -4.93
CA SER A 77 -1.73 -2.58 -5.89
C SER A 77 -2.63 -1.43 -5.41
N LEU A 78 -3.94 -1.64 -5.32
CA LEU A 78 -4.91 -0.67 -4.83
C LEU A 78 -4.61 -0.13 -3.42
N GLY A 79 -3.95 -0.91 -2.56
CA GLY A 79 -3.50 -0.46 -1.24
C GLY A 79 -2.62 0.79 -1.32
N GLY A 80 -1.83 0.94 -2.39
CA GLY A 80 -1.00 2.14 -2.59
C GLY A 80 -1.80 3.41 -2.86
N ILE A 81 -2.90 3.31 -3.61
CA ILE A 81 -3.83 4.44 -3.83
C ILE A 81 -4.46 4.86 -2.50
N ILE A 82 -4.83 3.89 -1.66
CA ILE A 82 -5.39 4.15 -0.33
C ILE A 82 -4.36 4.81 0.60
N VAL A 83 -3.09 4.36 0.58
CA VAL A 83 -2.00 5.03 1.32
C VAL A 83 -1.86 6.49 0.90
N LYS A 84 -1.80 6.78 -0.41
CA LYS A 84 -1.69 8.15 -0.91
C LYS A 84 -2.83 9.03 -0.41
N GLN A 85 -4.07 8.55 -0.57
CA GLN A 85 -5.26 9.26 -0.10
C GLN A 85 -5.20 9.53 1.41
N ALA A 86 -4.81 8.53 2.22
CA ALA A 86 -4.69 8.67 3.66
C ALA A 86 -3.66 9.74 4.05
N LEU A 87 -2.48 9.73 3.42
CA LEU A 87 -1.42 10.69 3.71
C LEU A 87 -1.81 12.12 3.31
N ILE A 88 -2.52 12.31 2.19
CA ILE A 88 -3.07 13.61 1.79
C ILE A 88 -4.10 14.11 2.81
N ILE A 89 -4.99 13.22 3.30
CA ILE A 89 -5.95 13.58 4.35
C ILE A 89 -5.23 14.02 5.63
N LEU A 90 -4.19 13.28 6.05
CA LEU A 90 -3.39 13.64 7.21
C LEU A 90 -2.67 14.98 7.02
N ALA A 91 -2.08 15.23 5.85
CA ALA A 91 -1.38 16.47 5.54
C ALA A 91 -2.31 17.70 5.53
N LYS A 92 -3.58 17.53 5.15
CA LYS A 92 -4.59 18.59 5.16
C LYS A 92 -5.31 18.74 6.50
N SER A 93 -5.08 17.83 7.44
CA SER A 93 -5.73 17.85 8.75
C SER A 93 -5.20 19.00 9.61
N LYS A 94 -6.10 19.62 10.37
CA LYS A 94 -5.73 20.63 11.39
C LYS A 94 -5.42 19.99 12.74
N LEU A 95 -5.58 18.68 12.87
CA LEU A 95 -5.31 17.96 14.11
C LEU A 95 -3.80 17.77 14.29
N ILE A 96 -3.30 18.16 15.46
CA ILE A 96 -1.88 18.00 15.82
C ILE A 96 -1.45 16.53 15.76
N GLU A 97 -2.34 15.62 16.16
CA GLU A 97 -2.11 14.17 16.13
C GLU A 97 -1.88 13.65 14.71
N ASP A 98 -2.66 14.12 13.74
CA ASP A 98 -2.52 13.71 12.34
C ASP A 98 -1.19 14.22 11.75
N SER A 99 -0.76 15.44 12.13
CA SER A 99 0.54 15.98 11.73
C SER A 99 1.71 15.18 12.33
N LYS A 100 1.63 14.83 13.62
CA LYS A 100 2.62 13.95 14.28
C LYS A 100 2.68 12.57 13.62
N LEU A 101 1.52 12.02 13.26
CA LEU A 101 1.42 10.74 12.58
C LEU A 101 2.05 10.80 11.18
N LEU A 102 1.80 11.87 10.41
CA LEU A 102 2.44 12.07 9.12
C LEU A 102 3.98 12.16 9.26
N GLN A 103 4.47 12.89 10.26
CA GLN A 103 5.91 12.98 10.56
C GLN A 103 6.52 11.65 11.02
N ALA A 104 5.71 10.74 11.57
CA ALA A 104 6.15 9.41 11.97
C ALA A 104 6.36 8.48 10.77
N VAL A 105 5.76 8.78 9.60
CA VAL A 105 5.96 8.00 8.37
C VAL A 105 7.37 8.24 7.86
N TYR A 106 8.20 7.22 8.01
CA TYR A 106 9.62 7.25 7.68
C TYR A 106 9.89 6.79 6.25
N ALA A 107 9.19 5.75 5.80
CA ALA A 107 9.36 5.22 4.44
C ALA A 107 8.05 4.62 3.91
N ILE A 108 7.95 4.57 2.59
CA ILE A 108 6.82 3.96 1.87
C ILE A 108 7.39 3.10 0.74
N ALA A 109 7.00 1.84 0.68
CA ALA A 109 7.31 0.91 -0.40
C ALA A 109 6.03 0.57 -1.16
N PHE A 110 5.99 0.88 -2.45
CA PHE A 110 4.87 0.59 -3.34
C PHE A 110 5.16 -0.61 -4.23
N PHE A 111 4.21 -1.54 -4.35
CA PHE A 111 4.31 -2.74 -5.18
C PHE A 111 3.14 -2.80 -6.16
N GLY A 112 3.41 -2.73 -7.48
CA GLY A 112 2.39 -2.88 -8.52
C GLY A 112 1.21 -1.91 -8.42
N VAL A 113 1.43 -0.70 -7.90
CA VAL A 113 0.35 0.28 -7.65
C VAL A 113 0.00 1.00 -8.97
N PRO A 114 -1.27 1.03 -9.39
CA PRO A 114 -1.69 1.70 -10.62
C PRO A 114 -1.75 3.22 -10.44
N HIS A 115 -0.60 3.87 -10.23
CA HIS A 115 -0.49 5.29 -9.88
C HIS A 115 -1.17 6.24 -10.89
N LEU A 116 -1.19 5.86 -12.16
CA LEU A 116 -1.81 6.63 -13.26
C LEU A 116 -3.02 5.91 -13.89
N GLY A 117 -3.52 4.88 -13.21
CA GLY A 117 -4.54 3.98 -13.72
C GLY A 117 -3.95 2.77 -14.45
N MET A 118 -4.83 1.85 -14.82
CA MET A 118 -4.49 0.61 -15.50
C MET A 118 -5.62 0.17 -16.44
N ASP A 119 -5.35 -0.83 -17.27
CA ASP A 119 -6.44 -1.58 -17.91
C ASP A 119 -7.16 -2.40 -16.85
N ILE A 120 -8.48 -2.28 -16.80
CA ILE A 120 -9.34 -2.92 -15.81
C ILE A 120 -10.19 -4.03 -16.41
N GLY A 121 -10.09 -4.33 -17.71
CA GLY A 121 -10.94 -5.33 -18.37
C GLY A 121 -10.96 -6.68 -17.63
N SER A 122 -9.77 -7.21 -17.31
CA SER A 122 -9.64 -8.45 -16.54
C SER A 122 -10.12 -8.31 -15.09
N LEU A 123 -9.83 -7.20 -14.42
CA LEU A 123 -10.27 -6.97 -13.03
C LEU A 123 -11.80 -6.81 -12.91
N VAL A 124 -12.44 -6.21 -13.90
CA VAL A 124 -13.89 -6.06 -14.00
C VAL A 124 -14.56 -7.42 -14.22
N ALA A 125 -13.96 -8.27 -15.07
CA ALA A 125 -14.41 -9.65 -15.24
C ALA A 125 -14.28 -10.44 -13.92
N MET A 126 -13.11 -10.38 -13.27
CA MET A 126 -12.85 -11.06 -12.01
C MET A 126 -13.72 -10.57 -10.83
N THR A 127 -14.13 -9.30 -10.83
CA THR A 127 -14.95 -8.75 -9.74
C THR A 127 -16.44 -8.97 -9.90
N GLY A 128 -16.95 -9.25 -11.11
CA GLY A 128 -18.39 -9.43 -11.32
C GLY A 128 -19.21 -8.31 -10.65
N ASN A 129 -20.22 -8.68 -9.86
CA ASN A 129 -21.05 -7.75 -9.08
C ASN A 129 -20.54 -7.51 -7.64
N ALA A 130 -19.27 -7.80 -7.35
CA ALA A 130 -18.72 -7.62 -6.02
C ALA A 130 -18.76 -6.15 -5.57
N PRO A 131 -18.88 -5.87 -4.26
CA PRO A 131 -18.86 -4.51 -3.72
C PRO A 131 -17.61 -3.69 -4.08
N SER A 132 -16.54 -4.36 -4.53
CA SER A 132 -15.30 -3.73 -4.98
C SER A 132 -15.33 -3.25 -6.43
N ARG A 133 -16.40 -3.49 -7.20
CA ARG A 133 -16.48 -3.14 -8.63
C ARG A 133 -16.30 -1.64 -8.89
N SER A 134 -17.00 -0.79 -8.14
CA SER A 134 -16.84 0.67 -8.25
C SER A 134 -15.42 1.15 -7.96
N MET A 135 -14.72 0.43 -7.08
CA MET A 135 -13.32 0.69 -6.74
C MET A 135 -12.35 0.22 -7.81
N VAL A 136 -12.69 -0.84 -8.57
CA VAL A 136 -11.93 -1.25 -9.75
C VAL A 136 -12.16 -0.29 -10.90
N GLU A 137 -13.41 0.13 -11.12
CA GLU A 137 -13.77 1.07 -12.18
C GLU A 137 -13.03 2.40 -12.01
N SER A 138 -12.83 2.89 -10.78
CA SER A 138 -12.04 4.10 -10.51
C SER A 138 -10.55 3.99 -10.87
N LEU A 139 -10.04 2.78 -11.09
CA LEU A 139 -8.66 2.53 -11.56
C LEU A 139 -8.52 2.55 -13.07
N SER A 140 -9.63 2.65 -13.82
CA SER A 140 -9.57 2.76 -15.28
C SER A 140 -8.67 3.92 -15.68
N ARG A 141 -7.89 3.73 -16.75
CA ARG A 141 -7.18 4.82 -17.43
C ARG A 141 -8.10 5.97 -17.84
N ASP A 142 -9.39 5.70 -18.08
CA ASP A 142 -10.38 6.73 -18.40
C ASP A 142 -10.68 7.64 -17.19
N ASN A 143 -10.47 7.13 -15.97
CA ASN A 143 -10.59 7.88 -14.71
C ASN A 143 -9.26 8.55 -14.30
N SER A 144 -8.29 8.65 -15.22
CA SER A 144 -6.94 9.19 -14.99
C SER A 144 -6.92 10.58 -14.35
N ARG A 145 -7.95 11.42 -14.50
CA ARG A 145 -8.00 12.74 -13.86
C ARG A 145 -7.93 12.67 -12.34
N ILE A 146 -8.65 11.73 -11.73
CA ILE A 146 -8.66 11.54 -10.27
C ILE A 146 -7.30 11.03 -9.80
N LEU A 147 -6.74 10.05 -10.50
CA LEU A 147 -5.45 9.45 -10.17
C LEU A 147 -4.28 10.44 -10.40
N SER A 148 -4.37 11.27 -11.44
CA SER A 148 -3.40 12.34 -11.70
C SER A 148 -3.47 13.43 -10.63
N TYR A 149 -4.68 13.80 -10.21
CA TYR A 149 -4.87 14.70 -9.08
C TYR A 149 -4.26 14.12 -7.80
N LEU A 150 -4.57 12.86 -7.49
CA LEU A 150 -4.03 12.15 -6.33
C LEU A 150 -2.50 12.07 -6.37
N GLN A 151 -1.93 11.78 -7.54
CA GLN A 151 -0.49 11.73 -7.74
C GLN A 151 0.16 13.08 -7.43
N ARG A 152 -0.41 14.18 -7.94
CA ARG A 152 0.12 15.53 -7.70
C ARG A 152 0.07 15.89 -6.22
N GLU A 153 -1.08 15.71 -5.59
CA GLU A 153 -1.25 16.00 -4.16
C GLU A 153 -0.33 15.14 -3.29
N PHE A 154 -0.08 13.88 -3.67
CA PHE A 154 0.85 13.02 -2.95
C PHE A 154 2.29 13.51 -3.08
N VAL A 155 2.70 14.02 -4.25
CA VAL A 155 4.03 14.65 -4.41
C VAL A 155 4.16 15.85 -3.48
N ASP A 156 3.11 16.67 -3.33
CA ASP A 156 3.12 17.80 -2.38
C ASP A 156 3.30 17.34 -0.92
N VAL A 157 2.77 16.16 -0.56
CA VAL A 157 2.97 15.56 0.77
C VAL A 157 4.42 15.16 1.02
N LEU A 158 5.16 14.70 0.00
CA LEU A 158 6.59 14.40 0.10
C LEU A 158 7.42 15.66 0.39
N GLY A 159 6.85 16.83 0.13
CA GLY A 159 7.41 18.14 0.38
C GLY A 159 8.44 18.57 -0.67
N PRO A 160 9.23 19.61 -0.39
CA PRO A 160 10.19 20.14 -1.36
C PRO A 160 11.28 19.13 -1.71
N GLU A 161 11.93 19.37 -2.85
CA GLU A 161 13.07 18.57 -3.31
C GLU A 161 14.13 18.42 -2.21
N GLY A 162 14.64 17.19 -2.04
CA GLY A 162 15.61 16.84 -1.01
C GLY A 162 15.00 16.53 0.38
N LYS A 163 13.70 16.76 0.61
CA LYS A 163 13.04 16.36 1.86
C LYS A 163 12.74 14.86 1.94
N SER A 164 12.41 14.25 0.81
CA SER A 164 12.11 12.83 0.68
C SER A 164 12.95 12.23 -0.44
N GLU A 165 13.46 11.02 -0.24
CA GLU A 165 14.12 10.24 -1.28
C GLU A 165 13.11 9.31 -1.95
N VAL A 166 13.09 9.29 -3.28
CA VAL A 166 12.20 8.44 -4.07
C VAL A 166 13.05 7.52 -4.95
N VAL A 167 12.90 6.22 -4.73
CA VAL A 167 13.54 5.17 -5.53
C VAL A 167 12.46 4.36 -6.23
N CYS A 168 12.60 4.17 -7.54
CA CYS A 168 11.67 3.39 -8.35
C CYS A 168 12.40 2.16 -8.91
N LEU A 169 11.78 1.00 -8.72
CA LEU A 169 12.22 -0.28 -9.29
C LEU A 169 11.12 -0.74 -10.25
N TYR A 170 11.49 -1.26 -11.41
CA TYR A 170 10.55 -1.82 -12.37
C TYR A 170 10.99 -3.22 -12.78
N GLU A 171 10.03 -4.08 -13.09
CA GLU A 171 10.29 -5.42 -13.60
C GLU A 171 10.61 -5.35 -15.09
N ASP A 172 11.68 -6.04 -15.51
CA ASP A 172 12.07 -6.16 -16.93
C ASP A 172 11.40 -7.35 -17.64
N MET A 173 10.74 -8.22 -16.88
CA MET A 173 10.12 -9.45 -17.39
C MET A 173 8.60 -9.32 -17.38
N LEU A 174 7.96 -9.79 -18.46
CA LEU A 174 6.51 -9.85 -18.53
C LEU A 174 5.97 -10.81 -17.48
N SER A 175 5.10 -10.32 -16.59
CA SER A 175 4.35 -11.17 -15.67
C SER A 175 3.42 -12.07 -16.48
N PRO A 176 3.25 -13.36 -16.13
CA PRO A 176 2.24 -14.22 -16.75
C PRO A 176 0.86 -13.73 -16.30
N THR A 177 0.30 -12.75 -17.01
CA THR A 177 -1.04 -12.20 -16.77
C THR A 177 -2.08 -13.28 -17.05
N GLY A 178 -3.16 -13.33 -16.25
CA GLY A 178 -4.25 -14.28 -16.44
C GLY A 178 -4.80 -14.18 -17.87
N ILE A 179 -4.68 -15.26 -18.62
CA ILE A 179 -5.32 -15.40 -19.93
C ILE A 179 -6.78 -15.72 -19.62
N LEU A 180 -7.70 -14.86 -20.06
CA LEU A 180 -9.13 -15.19 -20.10
C LEU A 180 -9.25 -16.47 -20.94
N ASP A 181 -9.67 -17.57 -20.31
CA ASP A 181 -10.02 -18.75 -21.10
C ASP A 181 -11.28 -18.45 -21.93
N ASN A 182 -11.58 -19.28 -22.93
CA ASN A 182 -12.78 -19.11 -23.76
C ASN A 182 -14.11 -19.28 -22.98
N LYS A 183 -14.06 -19.42 -21.65
CA LYS A 183 -15.20 -19.54 -20.74
C LYS A 183 -15.35 -18.32 -19.81
N GLY A 184 -14.40 -17.38 -19.82
CA GLY A 184 -14.46 -16.17 -19.00
C GLY A 184 -14.18 -16.38 -17.51
N GLU A 185 -13.40 -17.41 -17.17
CA GLU A 185 -12.91 -17.64 -15.79
C GLU A 185 -11.46 -17.15 -15.59
#